data_AF-A0A850BSA3-F1
#
_entry.id   AF-A0A850BSA3-F1
#
_cell.length_a   1.000
_cell.length_b   1.000
_cell.length_c   1.000
_cell.angle_alpha   90.00
_cell.angle_beta   90.00
_cell.angle_gamma   90.00
#
_symmetry.space_group_name_H-M   'P 1'
#
loop_
_entity.id
_entity.type
_entity.pdbx_description
1 polymer ?
#
loop_
_entity_poly.entity_id
_entity_poly.type
_entity_poly.pdbx_seq_one_letter_code
_entity_poly.pdbx_strand_id
1 'polypeptide(L)'
;MDIQFDENEQELSNILCVKDKDGRVAVMIGLVATVFFDNRRPREIRERVADVAEDYITLVREHLRWTRPPGARRSCRIDSPAMRLPKQWLPDHPDNKSWEFVFHGGDMALAASAFHVSGFGSEDFDNPGLGFLHISFPMLWFAEPSAGTFPEYVLKICQKIQPLSGYAGLGVIESHDGYTADDFQPIVKEIAERFPGLEVESLSAHTLYLHTGIKGVNWLTILGDRWVNEMGGLDSLRAHLDENFGFYPYDGGVVIQAGPKPQIGDAQANRWPKHYVKLAKILKKIQIKNHRPFHFGGPGRMDHEASKAWLFRFDGR
;
A
#
# COMPACT_ATOMS: atom_id res chain seq x y z
N MET A 1 -5.66 40.97 3.00
CA MET A 1 -4.72 40.50 4.03
C MET A 1 -3.84 39.52 3.31
N ASP A 2 -2.72 40.02 2.80
CA ASP A 2 -1.79 39.25 1.98
C ASP A 2 -1.16 38.18 2.86
N ILE A 3 -1.47 36.93 2.56
CA ILE A 3 -0.88 35.79 3.25
C ILE A 3 0.43 35.50 2.53
N GLN A 4 1.54 35.97 3.12
CA GLN A 4 2.86 35.47 2.79
C GLN A 4 2.98 34.05 3.34
N PHE A 5 3.21 33.09 2.44
CA PHE A 5 3.49 31.70 2.78
C PHE A 5 5.01 31.52 2.95
N ASP A 6 5.43 30.80 3.98
CA ASP A 6 6.82 30.61 4.41
C ASP A 6 7.55 29.54 3.55
N GLU A 7 8.87 29.67 3.36
CA GLU A 7 9.68 28.84 2.43
C GLU A 7 9.59 27.32 2.71
N ASN A 8 9.27 26.92 3.95
CA ASN A 8 9.14 25.53 4.39
C ASN A 8 7.88 24.82 3.84
N GLU A 9 6.79 25.55 3.58
CA GLU A 9 5.54 24.94 3.08
C GLU A 9 5.60 24.72 1.57
N GLN A 10 6.39 25.51 0.85
CA GLN A 10 6.59 25.33 -0.58
C GLN A 10 7.41 24.07 -0.86
N GLU A 11 8.46 23.79 -0.07
CA GLU A 11 9.17 22.51 -0.11
C GLU A 11 8.27 21.31 0.23
N LEU A 12 7.47 21.39 1.29
CA LEU A 12 6.52 20.33 1.65
C LEU A 12 5.47 20.13 0.55
N SER A 13 4.92 21.20 -0.04
CA SER A 13 3.95 21.12 -1.14
C SER A 13 4.55 20.51 -2.42
N ASN A 14 5.83 20.78 -2.71
CA ASN A 14 6.59 20.19 -3.82
C ASN A 14 6.89 18.70 -3.58
N ILE A 15 7.06 18.28 -2.31
CA ILE A 15 7.21 16.87 -1.92
C ILE A 15 5.86 16.14 -1.97
N LEU A 16 4.75 16.84 -1.69
CA LEU A 16 3.40 16.25 -1.67
C LEU A 16 2.88 15.90 -3.07
N CYS A 17 3.37 16.56 -4.14
CA CYS A 17 2.94 16.33 -5.51
C CYS A 17 4.01 16.75 -6.52
N VAL A 18 4.58 15.77 -7.22
CA VAL A 18 5.52 15.97 -8.33
C VAL A 18 4.78 15.77 -9.64
N LYS A 19 4.97 16.70 -10.57
CA LYS A 19 4.43 16.63 -11.92
C LYS A 19 5.52 16.38 -12.96
N ASP A 20 5.16 15.68 -14.03
CA ASP A 20 6.03 15.52 -15.18
C ASP A 20 6.01 16.74 -16.11
N LYS A 21 6.81 16.69 -17.18
CA LYS A 21 6.92 17.74 -18.20
C LYS A 21 5.59 18.05 -18.92
N ASP A 22 4.65 17.12 -18.92
CA ASP A 22 3.33 17.25 -19.55
C ASP A 22 2.28 17.71 -18.54
N GLY A 23 2.68 18.01 -17.30
CA GLY A 23 1.81 18.44 -16.21
C GLY A 23 1.03 17.32 -15.52
N ARG A 24 1.31 16.05 -15.84
CA ARG A 24 0.70 14.88 -15.18
C ARG A 24 1.28 14.74 -13.78
N VAL A 25 0.43 14.47 -12.79
CA VAL A 25 0.90 14.07 -11.45
C VAL A 25 1.59 12.73 -11.58
N ALA A 26 2.87 12.68 -11.24
CA ALA A 26 3.72 11.50 -11.36
C ALA A 26 3.95 10.81 -10.01
N VAL A 27 4.19 11.60 -8.96
CA VAL A 27 4.37 11.13 -7.59
C VAL A 27 3.56 12.03 -6.66
N MET A 28 2.89 11.46 -5.67
CA MET A 28 2.24 12.21 -4.60
C MET A 28 2.25 11.45 -3.29
N ILE A 29 1.86 12.10 -2.20
CA ILE A 29 1.70 11.44 -0.89
C ILE A 29 0.22 11.33 -0.55
N GLY A 30 -0.18 10.16 -0.04
CA GLY A 30 -1.54 9.92 0.43
C GLY A 30 -1.59 8.83 1.48
N LEU A 31 -2.80 8.44 1.86
CA LEU A 31 -3.02 7.24 2.64
C LEU A 31 -3.01 6.04 1.70
N VAL A 32 -2.32 4.97 2.08
CA VAL A 32 -2.26 3.72 1.33
C VAL A 32 -2.59 2.54 2.24
N ALA A 33 -3.26 1.53 1.71
CA ALA A 33 -3.40 0.24 2.37
C ALA A 33 -3.18 -0.89 1.36
N THR A 34 -2.29 -1.81 1.72
CA THR A 34 -1.92 -2.95 0.88
C THR A 34 -2.04 -4.21 1.70
N VAL A 35 -2.81 -5.17 1.19
CA VAL A 35 -2.96 -6.49 1.79
C VAL A 35 -2.51 -7.55 0.80
N PHE A 36 -1.81 -8.56 1.31
CA PHE A 36 -1.32 -9.71 0.56
C PHE A 36 -2.04 -10.97 1.03
N PHE A 37 -2.56 -11.74 0.09
CA PHE A 37 -3.37 -12.93 0.38
C PHE A 37 -2.91 -14.12 -0.44
N ASP A 38 -3.20 -15.30 0.08
CA ASP A 38 -2.93 -16.56 -0.62
C ASP A 38 -3.97 -16.76 -1.74
N ASN A 39 -3.50 -17.11 -2.94
CA ASN A 39 -4.37 -17.38 -4.09
C ASN A 39 -4.78 -18.86 -4.21
N ARG A 40 -4.41 -19.74 -3.27
CA ARG A 40 -4.72 -21.19 -3.30
C ARG A 40 -6.21 -21.54 -3.22
N ARG A 41 -7.08 -20.62 -2.83
CA ARG A 41 -8.56 -20.76 -2.89
C ARG A 41 -9.14 -19.72 -3.85
N PRO A 42 -8.90 -19.90 -5.16
CA PRO A 42 -8.88 -18.79 -6.10
C PRO A 42 -10.26 -18.17 -6.31
N ARG A 43 -11.37 -18.93 -6.25
CA ARG A 43 -12.72 -18.36 -6.38
C ARG A 43 -13.16 -17.53 -5.15
N GLU A 44 -13.08 -18.12 -3.95
CA GLU A 44 -13.53 -17.47 -2.71
C GLU A 44 -12.75 -16.17 -2.47
N ILE A 45 -11.44 -16.18 -2.69
CA ILE A 45 -10.62 -14.97 -2.53
C ILE A 45 -10.94 -13.92 -3.60
N ARG A 46 -11.21 -14.33 -4.85
CA ARG A 46 -11.65 -13.43 -5.93
C ARG A 46 -12.98 -12.76 -5.62
N GLU A 47 -13.93 -13.49 -5.04
CA GLU A 47 -15.22 -12.94 -4.58
C GLU A 47 -14.99 -11.88 -3.48
N ARG A 48 -14.21 -12.21 -2.44
CA ARG A 48 -13.87 -11.28 -1.34
C ARG A 48 -13.13 -10.03 -1.82
N VAL A 49 -12.16 -10.19 -2.74
CA VAL A 49 -11.42 -9.08 -3.34
C VAL A 49 -12.33 -8.20 -4.19
N ALA A 50 -13.20 -8.80 -5.01
CA ALA A 50 -14.17 -8.07 -5.81
C ALA A 50 -15.14 -7.27 -4.92
N ASP A 51 -15.59 -7.84 -3.82
CA ASP A 51 -16.42 -7.17 -2.82
C ASP A 51 -15.73 -5.93 -2.24
N VAL A 52 -14.49 -6.06 -1.75
CA VAL A 52 -13.76 -4.91 -1.19
C VAL A 52 -13.47 -3.85 -2.26
N ALA A 53 -13.09 -4.27 -3.47
CA ALA A 53 -12.81 -3.33 -4.55
C ALA A 53 -14.05 -2.55 -4.96
N GLU A 54 -15.21 -3.19 -5.06
CA GLU A 54 -16.46 -2.51 -5.41
C GLU A 54 -17.02 -1.64 -4.29
N ASP A 55 -16.83 -2.00 -3.02
CA ASP A 55 -17.14 -1.12 -1.89
C ASP A 55 -16.33 0.19 -2.00
N TYR A 56 -15.03 0.08 -2.30
CA TYR A 56 -14.17 1.24 -2.54
C TYR A 56 -14.66 2.04 -3.76
N ILE A 57 -14.89 1.38 -4.90
CA ILE A 57 -15.35 2.03 -6.14
C ILE A 57 -16.66 2.78 -5.92
N THR A 58 -17.56 2.23 -5.12
CA THR A 58 -18.83 2.86 -4.75
C THR A 58 -18.60 4.07 -3.86
N LEU A 59 -17.76 3.93 -2.83
CA LEU A 59 -17.45 4.98 -1.87
C LEU A 59 -16.88 6.24 -2.55
N VAL A 60 -15.96 6.07 -3.50
CA VAL A 60 -15.26 7.20 -4.14
C VAL A 60 -15.69 7.43 -5.59
N ARG A 61 -16.89 6.95 -5.97
CA ARG A 61 -17.31 6.87 -7.37
C ARG A 61 -17.16 8.17 -8.15
N GLU A 62 -17.51 9.30 -7.52
CA GLU A 62 -17.45 10.63 -8.12
C GLU A 62 -16.02 11.11 -8.43
N HIS A 63 -15.01 10.52 -7.77
CA HIS A 63 -13.61 10.86 -7.96
C HIS A 63 -12.92 9.99 -9.01
N LEU A 64 -13.48 8.83 -9.37
CA LEU A 64 -12.84 7.91 -10.31
C LEU A 64 -13.08 8.34 -11.76
N ARG A 65 -12.04 8.19 -12.60
CA ARG A 65 -12.03 8.67 -13.99
C ARG A 65 -11.66 7.58 -14.99
N TRP A 66 -10.83 6.64 -14.57
CA TRP A 66 -10.19 5.66 -15.44
C TRP A 66 -10.23 4.26 -14.84
N THR A 67 -10.24 3.27 -15.72
CA THR A 67 -10.10 1.85 -15.37
C THR A 67 -9.49 1.10 -16.54
N ARG A 68 -8.98 -0.11 -16.29
CA ARG A 68 -8.51 -1.01 -17.35
C ARG A 68 -9.46 -2.22 -17.43
N PRO A 69 -10.23 -2.38 -18.51
CA PRO A 69 -11.07 -3.56 -18.69
C PRO A 69 -10.27 -4.86 -18.68
N PRO A 70 -10.88 -5.99 -18.29
CA PRO A 70 -10.19 -7.28 -18.24
C PRO A 70 -9.58 -7.66 -19.59
N GLY A 71 -8.30 -8.01 -19.60
CA GLY A 71 -7.56 -8.36 -20.83
C GLY A 71 -7.21 -7.18 -21.76
N ALA A 72 -7.61 -5.95 -21.42
CA ALA A 72 -7.24 -4.78 -22.19
C ALA A 72 -5.81 -4.32 -21.86
N ARG A 73 -5.07 -3.86 -22.88
CA ARG A 73 -3.73 -3.28 -22.70
C ARG A 73 -3.73 -1.81 -22.31
N ARG A 74 -4.86 -1.11 -22.47
CA ARG A 74 -4.98 0.34 -22.24
C ARG A 74 -6.17 0.63 -21.35
N SER A 75 -6.02 1.67 -20.54
CA SER A 75 -7.11 2.21 -19.72
C SER A 75 -8.18 2.86 -20.61
N CYS A 76 -9.41 2.83 -20.13
CA CYS A 76 -10.54 3.55 -20.70
C CYS A 76 -11.18 4.43 -19.62
N ARG A 77 -12.07 5.33 -20.05
CA ARG A 77 -12.87 6.15 -19.14
C ARG A 77 -13.83 5.27 -18.35
N ILE A 78 -14.12 5.65 -17.11
CA ILE A 78 -14.97 4.87 -16.21
C ILE A 78 -16.45 4.82 -16.61
N ASP A 79 -16.87 5.69 -17.54
CA ASP A 79 -18.20 5.74 -18.18
C ASP A 79 -18.22 5.01 -19.53
N SER A 80 -17.09 4.40 -19.95
CA SER A 80 -17.01 3.64 -21.18
C SER A 80 -17.92 2.39 -21.14
N PRO A 81 -18.61 2.04 -22.25
CA PRO A 81 -19.35 0.79 -22.37
C PRO A 81 -18.50 -0.48 -22.17
N ALA A 82 -17.18 -0.36 -22.32
CA ALA A 82 -16.22 -1.44 -22.10
C ALA A 82 -15.86 -1.64 -20.61
N MET A 83 -16.25 -0.72 -19.72
CA MET A 83 -15.98 -0.84 -18.29
C MET A 83 -16.66 -2.08 -17.73
N ARG A 84 -15.92 -2.82 -16.90
CA ARG A 84 -16.43 -3.98 -16.15
C ARG A 84 -16.01 -3.84 -14.69
N LEU A 85 -16.95 -3.97 -13.77
CA LEU A 85 -16.66 -3.98 -12.35
C LEU A 85 -16.11 -5.35 -11.93
N PRO A 86 -15.25 -5.43 -10.90
CA PRO A 86 -14.64 -6.68 -10.46
C PRO A 86 -15.60 -7.86 -10.28
N LYS A 87 -16.76 -7.70 -9.62
CA LYS A 87 -17.73 -8.78 -9.39
C LYS A 87 -18.35 -9.32 -10.67
N GLN A 88 -18.32 -8.57 -11.77
CA GLN A 88 -18.89 -9.01 -13.04
C GLN A 88 -18.06 -10.08 -13.75
N TRP A 89 -16.79 -10.26 -13.39
CA TRP A 89 -15.89 -11.16 -14.11
C TRP A 89 -14.86 -11.86 -13.22
N LEU A 90 -14.43 -11.24 -12.12
CA LEU A 90 -13.35 -11.76 -11.30
C LEU A 90 -13.70 -13.09 -10.61
N PRO A 91 -14.90 -13.31 -10.04
CA PRO A 91 -15.27 -14.60 -9.45
C PRO A 91 -15.10 -15.78 -10.40
N ASP A 92 -15.50 -15.59 -11.67
CA ASP A 92 -15.49 -16.61 -12.73
C ASP A 92 -14.19 -16.59 -13.56
N HIS A 93 -13.19 -15.81 -13.17
CA HIS A 93 -11.90 -15.77 -13.87
C HIS A 93 -11.22 -17.15 -13.81
N PRO A 94 -10.62 -17.66 -14.90
CA PRO A 94 -9.98 -18.97 -14.90
C PRO A 94 -8.90 -19.10 -13.83
N ASP A 95 -8.92 -20.20 -13.07
CA ASP A 95 -7.98 -20.41 -11.98
C ASP A 95 -6.53 -20.41 -12.48
N ASN A 96 -6.23 -21.04 -13.61
CA ASN A 96 -4.88 -21.12 -14.19
C ASN A 96 -4.39 -19.86 -14.92
N LYS A 97 -4.95 -18.69 -14.62
CA LYS A 97 -4.57 -17.43 -15.26
C LYS A 97 -4.46 -16.30 -14.26
N SER A 98 -3.43 -15.48 -14.46
CA SER A 98 -3.26 -14.28 -13.67
C SER A 98 -4.42 -13.32 -13.95
N TRP A 99 -4.77 -12.51 -12.97
CA TRP A 99 -5.77 -11.47 -13.11
C TRP A 99 -5.25 -10.17 -12.51
N GLU A 100 -5.72 -9.07 -13.06
CA GLU A 100 -5.42 -7.74 -12.55
C GLU A 100 -6.59 -6.80 -12.84
N PHE A 101 -6.76 -5.79 -11.99
CA PHE A 101 -7.65 -4.66 -12.25
C PHE A 101 -7.10 -3.38 -11.65
N VAL A 102 -7.55 -2.25 -12.19
CA VAL A 102 -7.23 -0.93 -11.67
C VAL A 102 -8.39 0.03 -11.92
N PHE A 103 -8.68 0.87 -10.94
CA PHE A 103 -9.59 2.02 -11.03
C PHE A 103 -8.90 3.19 -10.35
N HIS A 104 -8.85 4.35 -11.02
CA HIS A 104 -8.21 5.53 -10.42
C HIS A 104 -8.82 6.85 -10.87
N GLY A 105 -8.62 7.89 -10.06
CA GLY A 105 -9.13 9.25 -10.26
C GLY A 105 -8.15 10.22 -10.92
N GLY A 106 -7.07 9.72 -11.53
CA GLY A 106 -6.05 10.56 -12.14
C GLY A 106 -6.63 11.50 -13.20
N ASP A 107 -6.16 12.75 -13.24
CA ASP A 107 -6.64 13.73 -14.23
C ASP A 107 -6.33 13.29 -15.66
N MET A 108 -5.25 12.53 -15.84
CA MET A 108 -4.91 11.85 -17.08
C MET A 108 -4.81 10.35 -16.86
N ALA A 109 -4.94 9.57 -17.95
CA ALA A 109 -4.97 8.12 -17.91
C ALA A 109 -3.71 7.47 -17.30
N LEU A 110 -2.58 8.19 -17.25
CA LEU A 110 -1.32 7.70 -16.70
C LEU A 110 -0.85 8.53 -15.49
N ALA A 111 -1.71 9.37 -14.92
CA ALA A 111 -1.37 10.14 -13.72
C ALA A 111 -1.52 9.28 -12.47
N ALA A 112 -0.63 9.50 -11.50
CA ALA A 112 -0.81 9.06 -10.12
C ALA A 112 -2.12 9.63 -9.55
N SER A 113 -2.71 8.93 -8.59
CA SER A 113 -3.98 9.36 -8.00
C SER A 113 -4.11 8.95 -6.54
N ALA A 114 -4.52 9.92 -5.72
CA ALA A 114 -4.95 9.68 -4.35
C ALA A 114 -6.25 8.88 -4.25
N PHE A 115 -7.02 8.73 -5.34
CA PHE A 115 -8.13 7.80 -5.39
C PHE A 115 -7.77 6.67 -6.33
N HIS A 116 -7.33 5.54 -5.79
CA HIS A 116 -6.90 4.40 -6.56
C HIS A 116 -7.29 3.10 -5.85
N VAL A 117 -7.71 2.12 -6.62
CA VAL A 117 -7.77 0.71 -6.19
C VAL A 117 -7.22 -0.17 -7.31
N SER A 118 -6.34 -1.10 -6.94
CA SER A 118 -5.87 -2.14 -7.86
C SER A 118 -5.71 -3.47 -7.14
N GLY A 119 -5.95 -4.54 -7.86
CA GLY A 119 -5.73 -5.90 -7.37
C GLY A 119 -5.00 -6.73 -8.40
N PHE A 120 -4.30 -7.75 -7.91
CA PHE A 120 -3.60 -8.74 -8.72
C PHE A 120 -3.68 -10.11 -8.06
N GLY A 121 -3.78 -11.16 -8.87
CA GLY A 121 -3.55 -12.53 -8.46
C GLY A 121 -2.72 -13.27 -9.49
N SER A 122 -1.74 -14.04 -9.00
CA SER A 122 -0.80 -14.84 -9.79
C SER A 122 -1.43 -16.14 -10.31
N GLU A 123 -1.07 -16.56 -11.52
CA GLU A 123 -1.32 -17.93 -12.04
C GLU A 123 -0.37 -18.98 -11.50
N ASP A 124 0.78 -18.57 -10.96
CA ASP A 124 1.78 -19.49 -10.44
C ASP A 124 1.33 -19.96 -9.05
N PHE A 125 0.73 -21.15 -9.00
CA PHE A 125 0.29 -21.82 -7.77
C PHE A 125 1.39 -22.65 -7.11
N ASP A 126 2.43 -23.00 -7.86
CA ASP A 126 3.53 -23.88 -7.42
C ASP A 126 4.69 -23.09 -6.80
N ASN A 127 4.83 -21.82 -7.16
CA ASN A 127 5.59 -20.79 -6.45
C ASN A 127 4.55 -19.99 -5.63
N PRO A 128 4.77 -19.65 -4.35
CA PRO A 128 3.71 -19.13 -3.47
C PRO A 128 3.28 -17.68 -3.78
N GLY A 129 3.23 -17.29 -5.06
CA GLY A 129 2.89 -15.97 -5.55
C GLY A 129 1.60 -15.49 -4.91
N LEU A 130 1.76 -14.54 -3.99
CA LEU A 130 0.64 -13.93 -3.31
C LEU A 130 -0.14 -13.07 -4.31
N GLY A 131 -1.43 -12.94 -4.08
CA GLY A 131 -2.18 -11.82 -4.64
C GLY A 131 -2.02 -10.59 -3.76
N PHE A 132 -2.40 -9.43 -4.28
CA PHE A 132 -2.55 -8.23 -3.49
C PHE A 132 -3.85 -7.49 -3.82
N LEU A 133 -4.31 -6.71 -2.85
CA LEU A 133 -5.23 -5.59 -3.05
C LEU A 133 -4.56 -4.34 -2.47
N HIS A 134 -4.50 -3.29 -3.27
CA HIS A 134 -3.94 -2.00 -2.92
C HIS A 134 -5.00 -0.91 -3.11
N ILE A 135 -5.10 0.00 -2.15
CA ILE A 135 -5.96 1.17 -2.23
C ILE A 135 -5.22 2.43 -1.76
N SER A 136 -5.65 3.58 -2.26
CA SER A 136 -5.21 4.87 -1.75
C SER A 136 -6.37 5.83 -1.47
N PHE A 137 -6.14 6.77 -0.57
CA PHE A 137 -7.01 7.93 -0.32
C PHE A 137 -6.18 9.21 -0.26
N PRO A 138 -6.79 10.39 -0.47
CA PRO A 138 -6.17 11.65 -0.09
C PRO A 138 -5.73 11.63 1.37
N MET A 139 -4.61 12.26 1.68
CA MET A 139 -4.02 12.27 3.03
C MET A 139 -5.02 12.69 4.12
N LEU A 140 -5.92 13.62 3.79
CA LEU A 140 -6.89 14.20 4.72
C LEU A 140 -8.30 13.62 4.58
N TRP A 141 -8.49 12.53 3.82
CA TRP A 141 -9.83 11.97 3.56
C TRP A 141 -10.60 11.62 4.85
N PHE A 142 -9.91 11.05 5.84
CA PHE A 142 -10.50 10.67 7.13
C PHE A 142 -10.39 11.78 8.20
N ALA A 143 -10.06 13.01 7.81
CA ALA A 143 -10.16 14.16 8.71
C ALA A 143 -11.63 14.59 8.91
N GLU A 144 -12.48 14.29 7.94
CA GLU A 144 -13.93 14.53 8.02
C GLU A 144 -14.63 13.47 8.88
N PRO A 145 -15.37 13.85 9.94
CA PRO A 145 -15.99 12.88 10.85
C PRO A 145 -16.93 11.87 10.18
N SER A 146 -17.58 12.26 9.07
CA SER A 146 -18.50 11.39 8.32
C SER A 146 -17.81 10.22 7.61
N ALA A 147 -16.49 10.28 7.39
CA ALA A 147 -15.74 9.23 6.71
C ALA A 147 -15.37 8.04 7.61
N GLY A 148 -15.65 8.13 8.92
CA GLY A 148 -15.12 7.19 9.92
C GLY A 148 -13.61 7.37 10.08
N THR A 149 -12.90 6.32 10.50
CA THR A 149 -11.43 6.37 10.63
C THR A 149 -10.73 5.43 9.65
N PHE A 150 -9.50 5.78 9.27
CA PHE A 150 -8.68 4.93 8.40
C PHE A 150 -8.37 3.55 9.02
N PRO A 151 -8.02 3.42 10.32
CA PRO A 151 -7.83 2.10 10.94
C PRO A 151 -9.08 1.22 10.89
N GLU A 152 -10.28 1.78 11.12
CA GLU A 152 -11.53 1.04 10.99
C GLU A 152 -11.80 0.59 9.55
N TYR A 153 -11.47 1.43 8.56
CA TYR A 153 -11.59 1.07 7.15
C TYR A 153 -10.65 -0.10 6.80
N VAL A 154 -9.40 -0.05 7.24
CA VAL A 154 -8.42 -1.14 7.03
C VAL A 154 -8.86 -2.42 7.75
N LEU A 155 -9.42 -2.32 8.96
CA LEU A 155 -9.95 -3.48 9.68
C LEU A 155 -11.10 -4.16 8.91
N LYS A 156 -12.00 -3.38 8.28
CA LYS A 156 -13.06 -3.94 7.42
C LYS A 156 -12.50 -4.70 6.21
N ILE A 157 -11.42 -4.21 5.60
CA ILE A 157 -10.72 -4.93 4.53
C ILE A 157 -10.20 -6.27 5.07
N CYS A 158 -9.54 -6.24 6.23
CA CYS A 158 -8.96 -7.44 6.85
C CYS A 158 -10.01 -8.48 7.21
N GLN A 159 -11.15 -8.06 7.75
CA GLN A 159 -12.27 -8.96 8.07
C GLN A 159 -12.84 -9.67 6.85
N LYS A 160 -12.82 -9.03 5.67
CA LYS A 160 -13.31 -9.64 4.42
C LYS A 160 -12.27 -10.52 3.75
N ILE A 161 -11.03 -10.04 3.64
CA ILE A 161 -9.98 -10.71 2.85
C ILE A 161 -9.24 -11.78 3.66
N GLN A 162 -9.08 -11.59 4.97
CA GLN A 162 -8.25 -12.41 5.84
C GLN A 162 -6.82 -12.57 5.29
N PRO A 163 -6.09 -11.45 5.13
CA PRO A 163 -4.81 -11.45 4.43
C PRO A 163 -3.72 -12.18 5.23
N LEU A 164 -2.73 -12.73 4.51
CA LEU A 164 -1.53 -13.29 5.10
C LEU A 164 -0.73 -12.21 5.82
N SER A 165 -0.58 -11.04 5.19
CA SER A 165 0.10 -9.87 5.76
C SER A 165 -0.31 -8.60 5.03
N GLY A 166 0.09 -7.46 5.56
CA GLY A 166 -0.14 -6.18 4.91
C GLY A 166 0.28 -5.01 5.78
N TYR A 167 0.04 -3.81 5.27
CA TYR A 167 0.35 -2.58 5.96
C TYR A 167 -0.53 -1.46 5.42
N ALA A 168 -0.71 -0.43 6.23
CA ALA A 168 -1.38 0.79 5.82
C ALA A 168 -0.83 2.01 6.57
N GLY A 169 -0.88 3.18 5.96
CA GLY A 169 -0.32 4.40 6.52
C GLY A 169 -0.20 5.50 5.48
N LEU A 170 0.70 6.44 5.72
CA LEU A 170 1.10 7.40 4.68
C LEU A 170 2.07 6.72 3.73
N GLY A 171 1.89 6.94 2.43
CA GLY A 171 2.69 6.31 1.38
C GLY A 171 2.93 7.22 0.20
N VAL A 172 4.00 6.90 -0.53
CA VAL A 172 4.28 7.45 -1.85
C VAL A 172 3.37 6.75 -2.85
N ILE A 173 2.62 7.53 -3.61
CA ILE A 173 1.70 7.09 -4.66
C ILE A 173 2.30 7.50 -5.99
N GLU A 174 2.56 6.52 -6.84
CA GLU A 174 3.11 6.69 -8.17
C GLU A 174 2.04 6.48 -9.25
N SER A 175 2.41 6.69 -10.51
CA SER A 175 1.59 6.23 -11.63
C SER A 175 1.42 4.70 -11.57
N HIS A 176 0.23 4.21 -11.88
CA HIS A 176 0.00 2.77 -12.04
C HIS A 176 0.65 2.19 -13.30
N ASP A 177 1.09 3.05 -14.23
CA ASP A 177 1.84 2.66 -15.41
C ASP A 177 3.33 2.61 -15.10
N GLY A 178 3.92 1.41 -15.14
CA GLY A 178 5.31 1.19 -14.74
C GLY A 178 6.33 1.97 -15.57
N TYR A 179 6.07 2.20 -16.86
CA TYR A 179 6.96 3.01 -17.69
C TYR A 179 6.95 4.48 -17.28
N THR A 180 5.78 5.03 -16.94
CA THR A 180 5.64 6.38 -16.43
C THR A 180 6.25 6.51 -15.03
N ALA A 181 6.07 5.51 -14.16
CA ALA A 181 6.63 5.51 -12.81
C ALA A 181 8.17 5.42 -12.82
N ASP A 182 8.76 4.67 -13.75
CA ASP A 182 10.21 4.47 -13.87
C ASP A 182 11.02 5.78 -13.97
N ASP A 183 10.47 6.81 -14.61
CA ASP A 183 11.13 8.12 -14.74
C ASP A 183 11.26 8.87 -13.39
N PHE A 184 10.43 8.51 -12.40
CA PHE A 184 10.34 9.20 -11.10
C PHE A 184 10.92 8.39 -9.93
N GLN A 185 11.38 7.17 -10.20
CA GLN A 185 12.03 6.30 -9.21
C GLN A 185 13.20 6.94 -8.44
N PRO A 186 14.03 7.83 -9.02
CA PRO A 186 15.04 8.57 -8.25
C PRO A 186 14.42 9.48 -7.18
N ILE A 187 13.33 10.16 -7.51
CA ILE A 187 12.61 11.04 -6.57
C ILE A 187 11.98 10.20 -5.44
N VAL A 188 11.40 9.05 -5.77
CA VAL A 188 10.85 8.11 -4.78
C VAL A 188 11.94 7.66 -3.81
N LYS A 189 13.16 7.36 -4.29
CA LYS A 189 14.30 7.02 -3.44
C LYS A 189 14.67 8.19 -2.51
N GLU A 190 14.76 9.41 -3.02
CA GLU A 190 15.10 10.59 -2.21
C GLU A 190 14.06 10.82 -1.09
N ILE A 191 12.78 10.69 -1.43
CA ILE A 191 11.67 10.76 -0.46
C ILE A 191 11.82 9.65 0.59
N ALA A 192 12.11 8.42 0.18
CA ALA A 192 12.30 7.29 1.07
C ALA A 192 13.48 7.52 2.04
N GLU A 193 14.62 7.98 1.54
CA GLU A 193 15.81 8.21 2.36
C GLU A 193 15.62 9.33 3.38
N ARG A 194 14.79 10.34 3.08
CA ARG A 194 14.48 11.44 4.00
C ARG A 194 13.34 11.08 4.97
N PHE A 195 12.28 10.43 4.51
CA PHE A 195 11.03 10.27 5.25
C PHE A 195 10.70 8.80 5.54
N PRO A 196 11.33 8.18 6.56
CA PRO A 196 11.25 6.73 6.80
C PRO A 196 9.87 6.25 7.26
N GLY A 197 8.97 7.15 7.63
CA GLY A 197 7.60 6.83 8.02
C GLY A 197 6.62 6.74 6.85
N LEU A 198 7.01 7.15 5.64
CA LEU A 198 6.25 6.89 4.43
C LEU A 198 6.38 5.43 4.01
N GLU A 199 5.39 4.93 3.28
CA GLU A 199 5.46 3.66 2.57
C GLU A 199 6.02 3.85 1.16
N VAL A 200 6.79 2.86 0.70
CA VAL A 200 7.22 2.74 -0.70
C VAL A 200 6.86 1.35 -1.18
N GLU A 201 6.23 1.30 -2.35
CA GLU A 201 5.64 0.10 -2.91
C GLU A 201 6.51 -0.49 -4.03
N SER A 202 6.57 -1.82 -4.05
CA SER A 202 7.01 -2.60 -5.20
C SER A 202 6.11 -3.84 -5.28
N LEU A 203 4.83 -3.60 -5.56
CA LEU A 203 3.75 -4.58 -5.40
C LEU A 203 4.07 -5.93 -6.06
N SER A 204 4.55 -5.91 -7.31
CA SER A 204 4.93 -7.11 -8.06
C SER A 204 6.11 -7.87 -7.45
N ALA A 205 7.05 -7.18 -6.79
CA ALA A 205 8.13 -7.85 -6.07
C ALA A 205 7.64 -8.37 -4.72
N HIS A 206 6.80 -7.62 -4.01
CA HIS A 206 6.26 -8.01 -2.71
C HIS A 206 5.50 -9.35 -2.78
N THR A 207 4.70 -9.57 -3.82
CA THR A 207 3.96 -10.83 -4.00
C THR A 207 4.86 -12.07 -4.10
N LEU A 208 6.11 -11.90 -4.54
CA LEU A 208 7.07 -13.00 -4.68
C LEU A 208 7.77 -13.35 -3.35
N TYR A 209 7.90 -12.40 -2.43
CA TYR A 209 8.76 -12.57 -1.24
C TYR A 209 7.99 -12.60 0.09
N LEU A 210 6.83 -11.96 0.18
CA LEU A 210 6.09 -11.82 1.45
C LEU A 210 5.40 -13.11 1.94
N HIS A 211 5.52 -14.21 1.20
CA HIS A 211 5.15 -15.54 1.69
C HIS A 211 6.12 -16.07 2.76
N THR A 212 7.33 -15.47 2.87
CA THR A 212 8.38 -15.87 3.83
C THR A 212 8.44 -15.01 5.09
N GLY A 213 7.68 -13.92 5.14
CA GLY A 213 7.65 -12.99 6.26
C GLY A 213 6.88 -11.72 5.91
N ILE A 214 6.75 -10.82 6.87
CA ILE A 214 6.20 -9.48 6.63
C ILE A 214 7.26 -8.56 6.04
N LYS A 215 6.85 -7.57 5.22
CA LYS A 215 7.78 -6.60 4.62
C LYS A 215 8.52 -5.78 5.68
N GLY A 216 7.79 -5.40 6.71
CA GLY A 216 8.20 -4.48 7.76
C GLY A 216 6.95 -3.91 8.41
N VAL A 217 7.07 -2.71 8.96
CA VAL A 217 5.99 -2.05 9.71
C VAL A 217 5.64 -0.70 9.09
N ASN A 218 4.40 -0.27 9.30
CA ASN A 218 3.90 1.07 9.01
C ASN A 218 2.96 1.50 10.14
N TRP A 219 2.20 2.60 9.96
CA TRP A 219 1.21 3.09 10.92
C TRP A 219 0.27 1.97 11.34
N LEU A 220 -0.23 1.20 10.39
CA LEU A 220 -1.00 -0.01 10.59
C LEU A 220 -0.19 -1.16 10.01
N THR A 221 0.03 -2.20 10.81
CA THR A 221 0.69 -3.43 10.38
C THR A 221 -0.30 -4.58 10.52
N ILE A 222 -0.51 -5.32 9.44
CA ILE A 222 -1.52 -6.36 9.34
C ILE A 222 -0.80 -7.70 9.39
N LEU A 223 -1.16 -8.53 10.36
CA LEU A 223 -0.60 -9.87 10.55
C LEU A 223 -1.73 -10.89 10.42
N GLY A 224 -1.61 -11.83 9.50
CA GLY A 224 -2.47 -13.02 9.48
C GLY A 224 -2.05 -14.03 10.55
N ASP A 225 -2.92 -15.00 10.82
CA ASP A 225 -2.76 -16.01 11.89
C ASP A 225 -1.39 -16.71 11.88
N ARG A 226 -0.85 -17.00 10.69
CA ARG A 226 0.49 -17.58 10.56
C ARG A 226 1.54 -16.77 11.32
N TRP A 227 1.60 -15.46 11.07
CA TRP A 227 2.60 -14.58 11.67
C TRP A 227 2.29 -14.30 13.14
N VAL A 228 1.02 -14.25 13.51
CA VAL A 228 0.59 -14.18 14.92
C VAL A 228 1.09 -15.40 15.70
N ASN A 229 0.93 -16.60 15.14
CA ASN A 229 1.40 -17.84 15.75
C ASN A 229 2.93 -17.89 15.86
N GLU A 230 3.66 -17.42 14.84
CA GLU A 230 5.13 -17.31 14.90
C GLU A 230 5.61 -16.34 16.00
N MET A 231 4.78 -15.36 16.38
CA MET A 231 5.00 -14.44 17.50
C MET A 231 4.49 -14.96 18.85
N GLY A 232 3.96 -16.19 18.91
CA GLY A 232 3.49 -16.81 20.16
C GLY A 232 2.01 -16.55 20.49
N GLY A 233 1.22 -16.10 19.51
CA GLY A 233 -0.22 -15.84 19.67
C GLY A 233 -0.55 -14.39 20.03
N LEU A 234 -1.85 -14.06 20.02
CA LEU A 234 -2.34 -12.70 20.25
C LEU A 234 -1.96 -12.15 21.63
N ASP A 235 -2.07 -12.95 22.68
CA ASP A 235 -1.76 -12.52 24.06
C ASP A 235 -0.28 -12.19 24.22
N SER A 236 0.61 -13.04 23.69
CA SER A 236 2.05 -12.81 23.70
C SER A 236 2.39 -11.52 22.97
N LEU A 237 1.79 -11.30 21.79
CA LEU A 237 2.02 -10.11 21.00
C LEU A 237 1.52 -8.84 21.73
N ARG A 238 0.31 -8.90 22.30
CA ARG A 238 -0.30 -7.79 23.04
C ARG A 238 0.55 -7.38 24.25
N ALA A 239 1.17 -8.34 24.94
CA ALA A 239 2.01 -8.07 26.11
C ALA A 239 3.26 -7.21 25.81
N HIS A 240 3.71 -7.14 24.55
CA HIS A 240 4.84 -6.30 24.14
C HIS A 240 4.45 -4.85 23.80
N LEU A 241 3.14 -4.55 23.74
CA LEU A 241 2.60 -3.29 23.25
C LEU A 241 2.07 -2.45 24.42
N ASP A 242 2.42 -1.16 24.45
CA ASP A 242 1.89 -0.19 25.42
C ASP A 242 0.55 0.41 24.96
N GLU A 243 0.04 1.38 25.71
CA GLU A 243 -1.24 2.07 25.45
C GLU A 243 -1.25 2.92 24.17
N ASN A 244 -0.09 3.26 23.61
CA ASN A 244 -0.01 4.03 22.36
C ASN A 244 -0.23 3.14 21.12
N PHE A 245 -0.35 1.82 21.31
CA PHE A 245 -0.60 0.88 20.24
C PHE A 245 -2.05 0.41 20.24
N GLY A 246 -2.76 0.72 19.15
CA GLY A 246 -4.05 0.10 18.86
C GLY A 246 -3.84 -1.37 18.50
N PHE A 247 -4.73 -2.24 18.96
CA PHE A 247 -4.65 -3.69 18.74
C PHE A 247 -6.03 -4.21 18.39
N TYR A 248 -6.23 -4.59 17.13
CA TYR A 248 -7.54 -4.89 16.57
C TYR A 248 -7.54 -6.31 15.97
N PRO A 249 -7.83 -7.35 16.78
CA PRO A 249 -8.00 -8.70 16.28
C PRO A 249 -9.19 -8.80 15.32
N TYR A 250 -9.09 -9.69 14.35
CA TYR A 250 -10.17 -10.07 13.45
C TYR A 250 -10.08 -11.58 13.18
N ASP A 251 -11.13 -12.15 12.59
CA ASP A 251 -11.08 -13.56 12.17
C ASP A 251 -10.01 -13.75 11.09
N GLY A 252 -8.92 -14.45 11.43
CA GLY A 252 -7.77 -14.64 10.56
C GLY A 252 -6.53 -13.78 10.87
N GLY A 253 -6.54 -12.94 11.92
CA GLY A 253 -5.34 -12.20 12.32
C GLY A 253 -5.54 -10.98 13.23
N VAL A 254 -4.64 -10.00 13.11
CA VAL A 254 -4.67 -8.74 13.87
C VAL A 254 -4.13 -7.56 13.06
N VAL A 255 -4.73 -6.38 13.25
CA VAL A 255 -4.15 -5.10 12.83
C VAL A 255 -3.55 -4.41 14.06
N ILE A 256 -2.28 -4.04 13.98
CA ILE A 256 -1.56 -3.30 15.02
C ILE A 256 -1.35 -1.87 14.54
N GLN A 257 -1.82 -0.90 15.32
CA GLN A 257 -1.64 0.52 15.04
C GLN A 257 -0.48 1.08 15.86
N ALA A 258 0.58 1.54 15.20
CA ALA A 258 1.75 2.14 15.80
C ALA A 258 1.56 3.65 16.07
N GLY A 259 1.01 3.98 17.24
CA GLY A 259 0.76 5.36 17.65
C GLY A 259 -0.63 5.89 17.24
N PRO A 260 -1.11 6.94 17.92
CA PRO A 260 -2.45 7.49 17.68
C PRO A 260 -2.61 8.18 16.31
N LYS A 261 -1.49 8.57 15.68
CA LYS A 261 -1.46 9.23 14.36
C LYS A 261 -0.28 8.71 13.53
N PRO A 262 -0.35 8.74 12.19
CA PRO A 262 0.78 8.36 11.35
C PRO A 262 1.98 9.30 11.61
N GLN A 263 3.19 8.75 11.53
CA GLN A 263 4.43 9.48 11.73
C GLN A 263 5.28 9.40 10.47
N ILE A 264 5.57 10.54 9.82
CA ILE A 264 6.42 10.60 8.62
C ILE A 264 7.91 10.47 9.00
N GLY A 265 8.34 11.07 10.11
CA GLY A 265 9.76 11.18 10.47
C GLY A 265 10.54 12.10 9.52
N ASP A 266 11.84 12.26 9.80
CA ASP A 266 12.81 12.98 8.96
C ASP A 266 14.21 12.51 9.36
N ALA A 267 14.79 11.60 8.57
CA ALA A 267 16.08 10.97 8.85
C ALA A 267 17.24 11.97 8.78
N GLN A 268 17.15 13.00 7.93
CA GLN A 268 18.18 14.04 7.82
C GLN A 268 18.22 14.90 9.09
N ALA A 269 17.05 15.16 9.69
CA ALA A 269 16.93 15.82 10.98
C ALA A 269 17.07 14.87 12.19
N ASN A 270 17.42 13.60 11.98
CA ASN A 270 17.47 12.55 13.01
C ASN A 270 16.16 12.40 13.83
N ARG A 271 15.01 12.60 13.18
CA ARG A 271 13.67 12.46 13.77
C ARG A 271 13.01 11.18 13.29
N TRP A 272 13.18 10.09 14.03
CA TRP A 272 12.61 8.79 13.66
C TRP A 272 11.16 8.61 14.15
N PRO A 273 10.29 7.90 13.41
CA PRO A 273 8.94 7.57 13.85
C PRO A 273 8.99 6.55 15.00
N LYS A 274 9.02 7.05 16.23
CA LYS A 274 9.31 6.26 17.44
C LYS A 274 8.43 5.02 17.61
N HIS A 275 7.13 5.11 17.31
CA HIS A 275 6.23 3.96 17.43
C HIS A 275 6.54 2.88 16.38
N TYR A 276 6.96 3.28 15.18
CA TYR A 276 7.30 2.36 14.11
C TYR A 276 8.63 1.66 14.44
N VAL A 277 9.62 2.40 14.95
CA VAL A 277 10.88 1.82 15.43
C VAL A 277 10.63 0.78 16.52
N LYS A 278 9.78 1.10 17.51
CA LYS A 278 9.41 0.15 18.57
C LYS A 278 8.71 -1.09 18.00
N LEU A 279 7.74 -0.93 17.10
CA LEU A 279 7.03 -2.06 16.50
C LEU A 279 7.94 -2.91 15.60
N ALA A 280 8.83 -2.29 14.83
CA ALA A 280 9.81 -2.98 13.99
C ALA A 280 10.72 -3.88 14.83
N LYS A 281 11.15 -3.41 16.00
CA LYS A 281 11.93 -4.21 16.95
C LYS A 281 11.15 -5.43 17.46
N ILE A 282 9.87 -5.25 17.80
CA ILE A 282 9.00 -6.32 18.29
C ILE A 282 8.78 -7.38 17.20
N LEU A 283 8.44 -6.95 15.98
CA LEU A 283 8.10 -7.85 14.87
C LEU A 283 9.33 -8.35 14.09
N LYS A 284 10.55 -8.05 14.55
CA LYS A 284 11.77 -8.32 13.82
C LYS A 284 11.93 -9.78 13.41
N LYS A 285 11.50 -10.70 14.28
CA LYS A 285 11.58 -12.15 14.09
C LYS A 285 10.91 -12.62 12.79
N ILE A 286 9.79 -12.00 12.41
CA ILE A 286 8.93 -12.39 11.28
C ILE A 286 9.13 -11.50 10.05
N GLN A 287 10.08 -10.56 10.08
CA GLN A 287 10.40 -9.72 8.93
C GLN A 287 11.13 -10.53 7.86
N ILE A 288 10.81 -10.31 6.58
CA ILE A 288 11.56 -10.89 5.47
C ILE A 288 13.04 -10.55 5.53
N LYS A 289 13.88 -11.46 5.00
CA LYS A 289 15.33 -11.29 4.95
C LYS A 289 15.86 -10.95 3.55
N ASN A 290 15.12 -11.38 2.53
CA ASN A 290 15.50 -11.26 1.12
C ASN A 290 14.35 -10.62 0.34
N HIS A 291 14.70 -9.77 -0.62
CA HIS A 291 13.76 -9.13 -1.54
C HIS A 291 14.50 -8.73 -2.82
N ARG A 292 13.79 -8.60 -3.93
CA ARG A 292 14.34 -7.97 -5.14
C ARG A 292 14.53 -6.46 -4.94
N PRO A 293 15.31 -5.78 -5.80
CA PRO A 293 15.26 -4.32 -5.88
C PRO A 293 13.82 -3.84 -6.05
N PHE A 294 13.48 -2.71 -5.42
CA PHE A 294 12.16 -2.10 -5.53
C PHE A 294 11.97 -1.48 -6.93
N HIS A 295 13.04 -0.92 -7.47
CA HIS A 295 13.06 -0.25 -8.77
C HIS A 295 13.85 -1.09 -9.78
N PHE A 296 13.41 -1.05 -11.05
CA PHE A 296 14.20 -1.61 -12.15
C PHE A 296 15.44 -0.73 -12.36
N GLY A 297 16.62 -1.35 -12.55
CA GLY A 297 17.93 -0.70 -12.42
C GLY A 297 18.11 0.64 -13.17
N GLY A 298 19.11 1.41 -12.76
CA GLY A 298 19.39 2.75 -13.29
C GLY A 298 19.98 3.66 -12.20
N PRO A 299 20.62 4.77 -12.58
CA PRO A 299 21.27 5.67 -11.62
C PRO A 299 20.24 6.31 -10.69
N GLY A 300 20.57 6.41 -9.40
CA GLY A 300 19.73 7.06 -8.39
C GLY A 300 18.46 6.31 -8.00
N ARG A 301 18.25 5.07 -8.47
CA ARG A 301 17.06 4.27 -8.15
C ARG A 301 17.30 3.38 -6.92
N MET A 302 16.24 2.80 -6.36
CA MET A 302 16.33 1.84 -5.26
C MET A 302 16.79 0.48 -5.79
N ASP A 303 18.11 0.34 -5.94
CA ASP A 303 18.78 -0.91 -6.22
C ASP A 303 18.65 -1.91 -5.05
N HIS A 304 19.37 -3.04 -5.11
CA HIS A 304 19.28 -4.05 -4.06
C HIS A 304 19.68 -3.51 -2.67
N GLU A 305 20.76 -2.74 -2.59
CA GLU A 305 21.26 -2.22 -1.32
C GLU A 305 20.35 -1.13 -0.76
N ALA A 306 19.88 -0.20 -1.60
CA ALA A 306 18.93 0.82 -1.18
C ALA A 306 17.58 0.22 -0.76
N SER A 307 17.09 -0.80 -1.48
CA SER A 307 15.87 -1.52 -1.11
C SER A 307 16.03 -2.26 0.23
N LYS A 308 17.18 -2.87 0.45
CA LYS A 308 17.51 -3.53 1.71
C LYS A 308 17.61 -2.52 2.86
N ALA A 309 18.27 -1.39 2.65
CA ALA A 309 18.34 -0.29 3.61
C ALA A 309 16.95 0.21 3.98
N TRP A 310 16.03 0.32 3.01
CA TRP A 310 14.64 0.70 3.25
C TRP A 310 13.85 -0.34 4.06
N LEU A 311 13.96 -1.63 3.70
CA LEU A 311 13.32 -2.71 4.45
C LEU A 311 13.76 -2.71 5.92
N PHE A 312 15.03 -2.43 6.18
CA PHE A 312 15.63 -2.44 7.51
C PHE A 312 15.88 -1.06 8.11
N ARG A 313 15.20 -0.01 7.60
CA ARG A 313 15.47 1.40 7.95
C ARG A 313 15.36 1.75 9.43
N PHE A 314 14.61 0.94 10.18
CA PHE A 314 14.42 1.11 11.64
C PHE A 314 15.40 0.32 12.50
N ASP A 315 16.23 -0.54 11.90
CA ASP A 315 17.23 -1.30 12.66
C ASP A 315 18.29 -0.36 13.24
N GLY A 316 18.60 -0.53 14.53
CA GLY A 316 19.61 0.27 15.23
C GLY A 316 19.19 1.71 15.53
N ARG A 317 17.89 2.03 15.40
CA ARG A 317 17.31 3.33 15.78
C ARG A 317 16.74 3.33 17.20
#